data_AF-A0A7V6B532-F1
#
_entry.id   AF-A0A7V6B532-F1
#
_cell.length_a   1.000
_cell.length_b   1.000
_cell.length_c   1.000
_cell.angle_alpha   90.00
_cell.angle_beta   90.00
_cell.angle_gamma   90.00
#
_symmetry.space_group_name_H-M   'P 1'
#
loop_
_entity.id
_entity.type
_entity.pdbx_description
1 polymer ?
#
loop_
_entity_poly.entity_id
_entity_poly.type
_entity_poly.pdbx_seq_one_letter_code
_entity_poly.pdbx_strand_id
1 'polypeptide(L)' 'MRHRYTIETPVSLEDTFYCKARRKVLKLEKCLDDYLNANAFEKRRSACYRCPQGRRNREAFACGGCSGDKETED' A
#
# COMPACT_ATOMS: atom_id res chain seq x y z
N MET A 1 -20.15 3.19 -22.19
CA MET A 1 -19.58 3.94 -21.05
C MET A 1 -18.22 3.33 -20.68
N ARG A 2 -17.13 3.99 -21.05
CA ARG A 2 -15.76 3.51 -20.75
C ARG A 2 -15.46 3.83 -19.29
N HIS A 3 -15.40 2.82 -18.42
CA HIS A 3 -14.95 3.00 -17.05
C HIS A 3 -13.46 3.35 -17.10
N ARG A 4 -13.15 4.64 -16.90
CA ARG A 4 -11.79 5.09 -16.62
C ARG A 4 -11.42 4.50 -15.26
N TYR A 5 -10.62 3.44 -15.26
CA TYR A 5 -9.91 3.03 -14.05
C TYR A 5 -8.83 4.09 -13.80
N THR A 6 -9.15 5.10 -13.00
CA THR A 6 -8.14 5.96 -12.38
C THR A 6 -7.23 5.04 -11.58
N ILE A 7 -5.93 5.07 -11.89
CA ILE A 7 -4.92 4.41 -11.07
C ILE A 7 -4.83 5.28 -9.81
N GLU A 8 -5.69 5.00 -8.83
CA GLU A 8 -5.66 5.67 -7.54
C GLU A 8 -4.41 5.20 -6.81
N THR A 9 -3.40 6.07 -6.77
CA THR A 9 -2.33 5.96 -5.79
C THR A 9 -2.97 6.07 -4.41
N PRO A 10 -2.71 5.12 -3.49
CA PRO A 10 -3.29 5.22 -2.16
C PRO A 10 -2.83 6.53 -1.50
N VAL A 11 -3.80 7.25 -0.94
CA VAL A 11 -3.60 8.55 -0.28
C VAL A 11 -3.59 8.35 1.23
N SER A 12 -4.29 7.33 1.75
CA SER A 12 -4.39 7.06 3.20
C SER A 12 -3.91 5.64 3.55
N LEU A 13 -3.39 5.47 4.77
CA LEU A 13 -3.09 4.17 5.36
C LEU A 13 -4.34 3.28 5.49
N GLU A 14 -5.52 3.88 5.49
CA GLU A 14 -6.82 3.20 5.60
C GLU A 14 -7.26 2.57 4.27
N ASP A 15 -6.63 2.97 3.17
CA ASP A 15 -6.97 2.49 1.84
C ASP A 15 -6.81 0.97 1.73
N THR A 16 -7.60 0.38 0.84
CA THR A 16 -7.52 -1.06 0.56
C THR A 16 -7.09 -1.32 -0.86
N PHE A 17 -6.30 -2.37 -1.06
CA PHE A 17 -5.90 -2.80 -2.40
C PHE A 17 -6.14 -4.30 -2.57
N TYR A 18 -6.45 -4.69 -3.79
CA TYR A 18 -6.58 -6.09 -4.14
C TYR A 18 -5.22 -6.69 -4.51
N CYS A 19 -4.80 -7.71 -3.76
CA CYS A 19 -3.64 -8.51 -4.13
C CYS A 19 -4.04 -9.74 -4.93
N LYS A 20 -3.61 -9.80 -6.19
CA LYS A 20 -3.81 -10.97 -7.07
C LYS A 20 -3.15 -12.25 -6.54
N ALA A 21 -1.93 -12.16 -5.99
CA ALA A 21 -1.18 -13.32 -5.49
C ALA A 21 -1.84 -14.01 -4.27
N ARG A 22 -2.64 -13.26 -3.51
CA ARG A 22 -3.39 -13.76 -2.34
C ARG A 22 -4.89 -13.89 -2.61
N ARG A 23 -5.36 -13.41 -3.76
CA ARG A 23 -6.78 -13.26 -4.14
C ARG A 23 -7.62 -12.61 -3.03
N LYS A 24 -7.04 -11.62 -2.33
CA LYS A 24 -7.65 -10.99 -1.15
C LYS A 24 -7.44 -9.47 -1.20
N VAL A 25 -8.45 -8.74 -0.72
CA VAL A 25 -8.38 -7.30 -0.43
C VAL A 25 -7.69 -7.10 0.92
N LEU A 26 -6.70 -6.24 0.97
CA LEU A 26 -5.90 -5.97 2.16
C LEU A 26 -5.83 -4.47 2.40
N LYS A 27 -5.82 -4.08 3.68
CA LYS A 27 -5.55 -2.70 4.09
C LYS A 27 -4.08 -2.34 3.85
N LEU A 28 -3.85 -1.08 3.53
CA LEU A 28 -2.52 -0.55 3.26
C LEU A 28 -1.66 -0.49 4.51
N GLU A 29 -2.20 0.00 5.62
CA GLU A 29 -1.59 -0.04 6.96
C GLU A 29 -1.00 -1.41 7.26
N LYS A 30 -1.85 -2.46 7.23
CA LYS A 30 -1.44 -3.84 7.46
C LYS A 30 -0.33 -4.31 6.50
N CYS A 31 -0.35 -3.87 5.25
CA CYS A 31 0.68 -4.18 4.27
C CYS A 31 2.04 -3.61 4.71
N LEU A 32 2.06 -2.33 5.08
CA LEU A 32 3.26 -1.61 5.47
C LEU A 32 3.80 -2.16 6.79
N ASP A 33 2.94 -2.41 7.77
CA ASP A 33 3.32 -3.07 9.02
C ASP A 33 3.91 -4.46 8.78
N ASP A 34 3.24 -5.29 7.97
CA ASP A 34 3.74 -6.62 7.62
C ASP A 34 5.06 -6.54 6.83
N TYR A 35 5.34 -5.42 6.14
CA TYR A 35 6.61 -5.20 5.44
C TYR A 35 7.73 -4.83 6.41
N LEU A 36 7.48 -3.90 7.34
CA LEU A 36 8.43 -3.51 8.40
C LEU A 36 8.76 -4.71 9.29
N ASN A 37 7.75 -5.45 9.72
CA ASN A 37 7.91 -6.68 10.49
C ASN A 37 8.62 -7.78 9.69
N ALA A 38 8.30 -7.96 8.41
CA ALA A 38 8.99 -8.95 7.56
C ALA A 38 10.47 -8.63 7.38
N ASN A 39 10.85 -7.35 7.33
CA ASN A 39 12.25 -6.95 7.29
C ASN A 39 12.93 -7.22 8.63
N ALA A 40 12.28 -6.94 9.76
CA ALA A 40 12.83 -7.19 11.10
C ALA A 40 13.03 -8.68 11.41
N PHE A 41 12.14 -9.56 10.92
CA PHE A 41 12.19 -11.00 11.20
C PHE A 41 12.63 -11.86 10.00
N GLU A 42 13.15 -11.25 8.92
CA GLU A 42 13.51 -11.89 7.63
C GLU A 42 12.38 -12.72 6.96
N LYS A 43 11.15 -12.59 7.44
CA LYS A 43 9.99 -13.35 6.95
C LYS A 43 9.30 -12.66 5.79
N ARG A 44 9.89 -12.73 4.59
CA ARG A 44 9.40 -12.13 3.32
C ARG A 44 8.14 -12.80 2.72
N ARG A 45 7.26 -13.37 3.54
CA ARG A 45 5.99 -14.01 3.12
C ARG A 45 4.78 -13.06 3.15
N SER A 46 4.98 -11.80 3.55
CA SER A 46 3.92 -10.80 3.62
C SER A 46 3.33 -10.48 2.25
N ALA A 47 2.06 -10.11 2.25
CA ALA A 47 1.38 -9.72 1.02
C ALA A 47 2.03 -8.47 0.42
N CYS A 48 2.46 -7.51 1.24
CA CYS A 48 3.17 -6.35 0.72
C CYS A 48 4.37 -6.75 -0.13
N TYR A 49 5.23 -7.63 0.38
CA TYR A 49 6.43 -8.06 -0.32
C TYR A 49 6.12 -8.76 -1.66
N ARG A 50 5.06 -9.57 -1.71
CA ARG A 50 4.75 -10.44 -2.87
C ARG A 50 3.81 -9.81 -3.90
N CYS A 51 3.01 -8.82 -3.53
CA CYS A 51 2.01 -8.25 -4.42
C CYS A 51 2.60 -7.04 -5.19
N PRO A 52 2.46 -6.98 -6.53
CA PRO A 52 2.90 -5.82 -7.32
C PRO A 52 2.24 -4.51 -6.85
N GLN A 53 0.98 -4.58 -6.43
CA GLN A 53 0.26 -3.45 -5.82
C GLN A 53 0.94 -2.99 -4.52
N GLY A 54 1.28 -3.94 -3.65
CA GLY A 54 2.00 -3.64 -2.41
C GLY A 54 3.37 -3.01 -2.65
N ARG A 55 4.07 -3.36 -3.74
CA ARG A 55 5.31 -2.70 -4.15
C ARG A 55 5.11 -1.23 -4.50
N ARG A 56 4.12 -0.92 -5.36
CA ARG A 56 3.80 0.46 -5.73
C ARG A 56 3.42 1.31 -4.52
N ASN A 57 2.67 0.71 -3.61
CA ASN A 57 2.25 1.37 -2.37
C ASN A 57 3.45 1.69 -1.47
N ARG A 58 4.40 0.77 -1.33
CA ARG A 58 5.65 1.06 -0.62
C ARG A 58 6.46 2.16 -1.29
N GLU A 59 6.58 2.12 -2.62
CA GLU A 59 7.32 3.13 -3.37
C GLU A 59 6.67 4.51 -3.22
N ALA A 60 5.33 4.59 -3.23
CA ALA A 60 4.58 5.83 -3.00
C ALA A 60 4.83 6.41 -1.61
N PHE A 61 4.80 5.58 -0.55
CA PHE A 61 5.01 6.03 0.83
C PHE A 61 6.49 6.26 1.17
N ALA A 62 7.42 5.50 0.58
CA ALA A 62 8.86 5.65 0.79
C ALA A 62 9.46 6.88 0.07
N CYS A 63 8.79 7.40 -0.98
CA CYS A 63 9.21 8.61 -1.68
C CYS A 63 8.94 9.90 -0.87
N GLY A 64 8.42 9.81 0.35
CA GLY A 64 8.38 10.92 1.31
C GLY A 64 7.55 12.12 0.85
N GLY A 65 6.28 11.90 0.47
CA GLY A 65 5.32 13.01 0.39
C GLY A 65 4.86 13.46 -1.02
N CYS A 66 4.92 12.61 -2.05
CA CYS A 66 4.21 12.95 -3.31
C CYS A 66 2.68 12.83 -3.20
N SER A 67 2.16 12.38 -2.05
CA SER A 67 0.72 12.21 -1.78
C SER A 67 0.27 13.00 -0.55
N GLY A 68 0.61 14.30 -0.50
CA GLY A 68 -0.09 15.34 0.27
C GLY A 68 -0.56 15.01 1.68
N ASP A 69 0.29 15.29 2.67
CA ASP A 69 -0.17 15.71 3.98
C ASP A 69 -1.02 16.98 3.82
N LYS A 70 -2.35 16.86 3.94
CA LYS A 70 -3.16 17.97 4.44
C LYS A 70 -3.41 17.72 5.92
N GLU A 71 -2.39 18.03 6.73
CA GLU A 71 -2.63 18.46 8.09
C GLU A 71 -3.43 19.77 8.01
N THR A 72 -4.74 19.68 8.17
CA THR A 72 -5.53 20.84 8.63
C THR A 72 -5.63 20.69 10.14
N GLU A 73 -4.65 21.26 10.84
CA GLU A 73 -4.77 21.57 12.26
C GLU A 73 -5.39 22.98 12.37
N ASP A 74 -6.49 23.10 13.12
CA ASP A 74 -7.15 24.37 13.48
C ASP A 74 -6.62 24.85 14.84
#